data_AF-A0A1R4FC86-F1
#
_entry.id   AF-A0A1R4FC86-F1
#
_cell.length_a   1.000
_cell.length_b   1.000
_cell.length_c   1.000
_cell.angle_alpha   90.00
_cell.angle_beta   90.00
_cell.angle_gamma   90.00
#
_symmetry.space_group_name_H-M   'P 1'
#
loop_
_entity.id
_entity.type
_entity.pdbx_description
1 polymer ?
#
loop_
_entity_poly.entity_id
_entity_poly.type
_entity_poly.pdbx_seq_one_letter_code
_entity_poly.pdbx_strand_id
1 'polypeptide(L)'
;MTSTHPRRNAQVDFETGRITSLVGELVSVKPVPAGQAVSYGGEYVTDCDTVLGLVGMGYADGIPRSATGASVMIGCDVFTICGRVAMDQVVVDLGPESAVPAGSQVEFWGERMPVATLAEKAGVPEVALTSYVGPRVEAEIVARIETSEDMEALGTRFASELRAGDAVVLKGELGAGKTTFTRGLGAALGARGTVQSPTFVIARTHQTDSAPLLHVDAYRLGEEGLIGDLDLDLAGSITVAEWGAPLTHAMPHWFDVSIERASGASADPLDDEADDPRTVRIRAGGSLPVQRLLRLTDGGNS
;
A
#
# COMPACT_ATOMS: atom_id res chain seq x y z
N MET A 1 -8.34 1.19 17.05
CA MET A 1 -8.53 -0.27 17.26
C MET A 1 -7.47 -0.99 16.45
N THR A 2 -6.56 -1.69 17.10
CA THR A 2 -5.51 -2.48 16.43
C THR A 2 -6.20 -3.65 15.69
N SER A 3 -5.99 -3.75 14.38
CA SER A 3 -6.58 -4.80 13.54
C SER A 3 -6.31 -6.18 14.13
N THR A 4 -7.34 -7.02 14.25
CA THR A 4 -7.28 -8.40 14.78
C THR A 4 -6.80 -9.42 13.77
N HIS A 5 -6.46 -8.99 12.55
CA HIS A 5 -6.02 -9.85 11.46
C HIS A 5 -4.51 -9.71 11.27
N PRO A 6 -3.78 -10.79 10.96
CA PRO A 6 -2.34 -10.72 10.74
C PRO A 6 -2.04 -9.76 9.60
N ARG A 7 -1.04 -8.90 9.79
CA ARG A 7 -0.62 -7.95 8.78
C ARG A 7 -0.01 -8.69 7.59
N ARG A 8 -0.46 -8.32 6.39
CA ARG A 8 0.03 -8.81 5.10
C ARG A 8 0.21 -7.59 4.21
N ASN A 9 1.45 -7.14 4.04
CA ASN A 9 1.73 -5.91 3.33
C ASN A 9 2.58 -6.19 2.09
N ALA A 10 2.20 -5.60 0.97
CA ALA A 10 3.01 -5.52 -0.22
C ALA A 10 3.33 -4.06 -0.55
N GLN A 11 4.58 -3.77 -0.89
CA GLN A 11 4.93 -2.54 -1.58
C GLN A 11 5.04 -2.82 -3.08
N VAL A 12 4.45 -1.96 -3.89
CA VAL A 12 4.39 -2.07 -5.34
C VAL A 12 5.02 -0.83 -5.94
N ASP A 13 5.96 -1.03 -6.84
CA ASP A 13 6.55 0.07 -7.61
C ASP A 13 5.55 0.62 -8.63
N PHE A 14 5.40 1.94 -8.66
CA PHE A 14 4.39 2.61 -9.49
C PHE A 14 4.62 2.44 -10.99
N GLU A 15 5.87 2.52 -11.44
CA GLU A 15 6.21 2.44 -12.87
C GLU A 15 6.10 1.01 -13.39
N THR A 16 6.64 0.05 -12.64
CA THR A 16 6.74 -1.33 -13.12
C THR A 16 5.54 -2.20 -12.73
N GLY A 17 4.74 -1.76 -11.76
CA GLY A 17 3.67 -2.55 -11.14
C GLY A 17 4.18 -3.79 -10.39
N ARG A 18 5.49 -3.85 -10.10
CA ARG A 18 6.12 -5.01 -9.44
C ARG A 18 6.12 -4.88 -7.94
N ILE A 19 5.89 -6.00 -7.26
CA ILE A 19 6.01 -6.07 -5.80
C ILE A 19 7.49 -5.99 -5.42
N THR A 20 7.89 -4.88 -4.82
CA THR A 20 9.26 -4.64 -4.34
C THR A 20 9.50 -5.22 -2.96
N SER A 21 8.44 -5.39 -2.16
CA SER A 21 8.51 -5.98 -0.82
C SER A 21 7.23 -6.74 -0.49
N LEU A 22 7.36 -7.90 0.16
CA LEU A 22 6.25 -8.67 0.72
C LEU A 22 6.56 -9.05 2.17
N VAL A 23 5.73 -8.55 3.09
CA VAL A 23 5.92 -8.69 4.54
C VAL A 23 4.67 -9.28 5.18
N GLY A 24 4.85 -10.36 5.92
CA GLY A 24 3.84 -10.97 6.79
C GLY A 24 4.10 -10.72 8.28
N GLU A 25 3.37 -11.45 9.11
CA GLU A 25 3.46 -11.36 10.57
C GLU A 25 3.40 -12.75 11.20
N LEU A 26 4.22 -12.98 12.22
CA LEU A 26 4.14 -14.16 13.08
C LEU A 26 2.85 -14.12 13.92
N VAL A 27 1.87 -14.95 13.57
CA VAL A 27 0.59 -15.10 14.28
C VAL A 27 0.78 -15.79 15.63
N SER A 28 1.65 -16.80 15.67
CA SER A 28 1.93 -17.53 16.91
C SER A 28 3.33 -18.11 16.89
N VAL A 29 3.95 -18.19 18.06
CA VAL A 29 5.28 -18.77 18.25
C VAL A 29 5.19 -19.82 19.36
N LYS A 30 5.71 -21.03 19.12
CA LYS A 30 5.59 -22.15 20.06
C LYS A 30 6.85 -23.00 20.11
N PRO A 31 7.35 -23.35 21.31
CA PRO A 31 8.35 -24.40 21.44
C PRO A 31 7.72 -25.74 21.05
N VAL A 32 8.48 -26.58 20.37
CA VAL A 32 8.09 -27.93 19.95
C VAL A 32 9.24 -28.89 20.24
N PRO A 33 8.94 -30.12 20.68
CA PRO A 33 9.98 -31.12 20.92
C PRO A 33 10.55 -31.66 19.61
N ALA A 34 11.69 -32.33 19.68
CA ALA A 34 12.18 -33.20 18.62
C ALA A 34 11.13 -34.28 18.25
N GLY A 35 11.07 -34.67 16.99
CA GLY A 35 10.12 -35.67 16.48
C GLY A 35 8.71 -35.13 16.21
N GLN A 36 8.49 -33.82 16.34
CA GLN A 36 7.21 -33.20 16.05
C GLN A 36 7.02 -33.03 14.53
N ALA A 37 5.97 -33.66 13.98
CA ALA A 37 5.56 -33.42 12.62
C ALA A 37 4.98 -32.01 12.45
N VAL A 38 5.39 -31.31 11.38
CA VAL A 38 4.99 -29.92 11.07
C VAL A 38 4.16 -29.87 9.80
N SER A 39 3.13 -29.02 9.83
CA SER A 39 2.15 -28.84 8.74
C SER A 39 1.38 -30.14 8.41
N TYR A 40 0.45 -30.05 7.45
CA TYR A 40 -0.35 -31.19 7.04
C TYR A 40 0.49 -32.16 6.18
N GLY A 41 0.43 -33.46 6.49
CA GLY A 41 1.12 -34.52 5.73
C GLY A 41 2.44 -35.03 6.34
N GLY A 42 2.97 -34.39 7.38
CA GLY A 42 4.08 -34.93 8.18
C GLY A 42 5.41 -35.12 7.44
N GLU A 43 5.63 -34.40 6.34
CA GLU A 43 6.87 -34.49 5.54
C GLU A 43 8.06 -33.77 6.18
N TYR A 44 7.81 -32.82 7.07
CA TYR A 44 8.82 -32.23 7.93
C TYR A 44 8.59 -32.68 9.36
N VAL A 45 9.65 -33.17 9.98
CA VAL A 45 9.69 -33.57 11.38
C VAL A 45 10.86 -32.83 12.01
N THR A 46 10.66 -32.26 13.19
CA THR A 46 11.73 -31.54 13.88
C THR A 46 12.83 -32.51 14.31
N ASP A 47 14.09 -32.17 13.98
CA ASP A 47 15.24 -33.01 14.33
C ASP A 47 15.70 -32.81 15.78
N CYS A 48 15.38 -31.65 16.37
CA CYS A 48 15.67 -31.28 17.75
C CYS A 48 14.48 -30.52 18.37
N ASP A 49 14.56 -30.29 19.67
CA ASP A 49 13.69 -29.30 20.33
C ASP A 49 13.94 -27.95 19.65
N THR A 50 12.90 -27.31 19.14
CA THR A 50 13.01 -26.03 18.41
C THR A 50 11.83 -25.12 18.73
N VAL A 51 11.89 -23.88 18.26
CA VAL A 51 10.77 -22.93 18.30
C VAL A 51 10.24 -22.75 16.88
N LEU A 52 8.94 -22.94 16.69
CA LEU A 52 8.28 -22.72 15.40
C LEU A 52 7.39 -21.48 15.43
N GLY A 53 7.47 -20.71 14.35
CA GLY A 53 6.63 -19.55 14.09
C GLY A 53 5.60 -19.83 13.00
N LEU A 54 4.33 -19.54 13.26
CA LEU A 54 3.28 -19.57 12.24
C LEU A 54 3.12 -18.18 11.63
N VAL A 55 3.29 -18.06 10.32
CA VAL A 55 3.04 -16.82 9.58
C VAL A 55 1.67 -16.91 8.92
N GLY A 56 0.85 -15.87 9.07
CA GLY A 56 -0.50 -15.81 8.52
C GLY A 56 -0.57 -15.58 7.00
N MET A 57 0.40 -16.06 6.23
CA MET A 57 0.47 -15.94 4.77
C MET A 57 0.77 -17.28 4.12
N GLY A 58 0.18 -17.56 2.97
CA GLY A 58 0.39 -18.79 2.23
C GLY A 58 0.32 -18.60 0.71
N TYR A 59 0.03 -19.67 -0.02
CA TYR A 59 0.04 -19.60 -1.49
C TYR A 59 -1.06 -18.73 -2.10
N ALA A 60 -2.15 -18.47 -1.37
CA ALA A 60 -3.16 -17.51 -1.84
C ALA A 60 -2.70 -16.04 -1.69
N ASP A 61 -1.59 -15.81 -1.00
CA ASP A 61 -1.00 -14.48 -0.78
C ASP A 61 0.30 -14.26 -1.58
N GLY A 62 0.66 -15.21 -2.45
CA GLY A 62 1.83 -15.12 -3.34
C GLY A 62 3.02 -16.01 -2.96
N ILE A 63 2.95 -16.78 -1.86
CA ILE A 63 4.05 -17.67 -1.45
C ILE A 63 3.95 -19.03 -2.18
N PRO A 64 4.89 -19.42 -3.06
CA PRO A 64 4.79 -20.66 -3.81
C PRO A 64 4.69 -21.90 -2.91
N ARG A 65 3.94 -22.91 -3.35
CA ARG A 65 3.87 -24.21 -2.64
C ARG A 65 5.22 -24.90 -2.51
N SER A 66 6.14 -24.62 -3.43
CA SER A 66 7.51 -25.12 -3.46
C SER A 66 8.49 -24.32 -2.59
N ALA A 67 8.05 -23.26 -1.89
CA ALA A 67 8.93 -22.40 -1.10
C ALA A 67 9.42 -23.02 0.22
N THR A 68 9.11 -24.30 0.50
CA THR A 68 9.67 -25.00 1.66
C THR A 68 11.20 -24.98 1.61
N GLY A 69 11.81 -24.55 2.70
CA GLY A 69 13.25 -24.34 2.83
C GLY A 69 13.74 -22.98 2.32
N ALA A 70 12.85 -22.06 1.93
CA ALA A 70 13.24 -20.70 1.56
C ALA A 70 13.54 -19.87 2.80
N SER A 71 14.48 -18.95 2.65
CA SER A 71 14.86 -18.02 3.71
C SER A 71 13.86 -16.88 3.83
N VAL A 72 13.64 -16.43 5.07
CA VAL A 72 12.86 -15.24 5.41
C VAL A 72 13.62 -14.43 6.45
N MET A 73 13.41 -13.11 6.48
CA MET A 73 14.06 -12.21 7.44
C MET A 73 13.07 -11.84 8.55
N ILE A 74 13.50 -11.96 9.82
CA ILE A 74 12.73 -11.50 10.99
C ILE A 74 13.68 -10.69 11.88
N GLY A 75 13.39 -9.40 12.06
CA GLY A 75 14.35 -8.50 12.71
C GLY A 75 15.62 -8.35 11.87
N CYS A 76 16.74 -8.84 12.39
CA CYS A 76 18.04 -8.86 11.69
C CYS A 76 18.52 -10.28 11.38
N ASP A 77 17.71 -11.30 11.72
CA ASP A 77 18.09 -12.70 11.63
C ASP A 77 17.35 -13.40 10.49
N VAL A 78 18.03 -14.35 9.87
CA VAL A 78 17.49 -15.16 8.76
C VAL A 78 17.00 -16.49 9.29
N PHE A 79 15.75 -16.82 8.97
CA PHE A 79 15.10 -18.07 9.33
C PHE A 79 14.63 -18.79 8.08
N THR A 80 14.11 -20.02 8.23
CA THR A 80 13.74 -20.88 7.10
C THR A 80 12.30 -21.35 7.18
N ILE A 81 11.58 -21.31 6.06
CA ILE A 81 10.25 -21.91 5.94
C ILE A 81 10.36 -23.44 6.08
N CYS A 82 9.61 -24.03 6.99
CA CYS A 82 9.59 -25.48 7.21
C CYS A 82 8.18 -26.08 7.01
N GLY A 83 8.14 -27.37 6.66
CA GLY A 83 6.91 -28.04 6.27
C GLY A 83 6.27 -27.48 4.99
N ARG A 84 5.05 -27.93 4.70
CA ARG A 84 4.32 -27.49 3.49
C ARG A 84 3.77 -26.08 3.65
N VAL A 85 3.82 -25.32 2.56
CA VAL A 85 3.11 -24.04 2.41
C VAL A 85 1.62 -24.31 2.18
N ALA A 86 0.79 -23.88 3.12
CA ALA A 86 -0.67 -24.02 3.04
C ALA A 86 -1.30 -22.81 2.30
N MET A 87 -2.63 -22.79 2.21
CA MET A 87 -3.36 -21.72 1.50
C MET A 87 -3.13 -20.35 2.11
N ASP A 88 -3.04 -20.30 3.43
CA ASP A 88 -3.11 -19.10 4.25
C ASP A 88 -2.05 -19.04 5.34
N GLN A 89 -1.14 -20.01 5.37
CA GLN A 89 -0.10 -20.08 6.38
C GLN A 89 1.15 -20.80 5.89
N VAL A 90 2.28 -20.36 6.43
CA VAL A 90 3.57 -21.06 6.40
C VAL A 90 4.11 -21.17 7.81
N VAL A 91 4.95 -22.18 8.03
CA VAL A 91 5.68 -22.33 9.29
C VAL A 91 7.13 -21.95 9.05
N VAL A 92 7.74 -21.26 10.00
CA VAL A 92 9.14 -20.86 9.99
C VAL A 92 9.81 -21.52 11.19
N ASP A 93 10.93 -22.19 10.96
CA ASP A 93 11.77 -22.70 12.05
C ASP A 93 12.63 -21.56 12.59
N LEU A 94 12.38 -21.19 13.85
CA LEU A 94 13.06 -20.10 14.53
C LEU A 94 14.26 -20.57 15.35
N GLY A 95 14.43 -21.89 15.55
CA GLY A 95 15.52 -22.50 16.30
C GLY A 95 15.28 -22.64 17.82
N PRO A 96 16.06 -23.51 18.51
CA PRO A 96 15.89 -23.92 19.92
C PRO A 96 15.88 -22.80 20.96
N GLU A 97 16.59 -21.71 20.69
CA GLU A 97 16.78 -20.61 21.65
C GLU A 97 16.10 -19.32 21.20
N SER A 98 15.21 -19.42 20.21
CA SER A 98 14.57 -18.22 19.67
C SER A 98 13.69 -17.52 20.69
N ALA A 99 13.95 -16.23 20.88
CA ALA A 99 13.12 -15.32 21.66
C ALA A 99 12.24 -14.43 20.78
N VAL A 100 12.13 -14.74 19.47
CA VAL A 100 11.30 -13.97 18.53
C VAL A 100 9.84 -14.05 18.97
N PRO A 101 9.18 -12.92 19.28
CA PRO A 101 7.79 -12.94 19.74
C PRO A 101 6.79 -13.08 18.58
N ALA A 102 5.57 -13.49 18.91
CA ALA A 102 4.44 -13.29 18.01
C ALA A 102 4.23 -11.78 17.76
N GLY A 103 3.74 -11.41 16.58
CA GLY A 103 3.63 -10.04 16.10
C GLY A 103 4.88 -9.52 15.38
N SER A 104 6.00 -10.24 15.41
CA SER A 104 7.18 -9.89 14.63
C SER A 104 6.91 -9.98 13.12
N GLN A 105 7.42 -9.00 12.38
CA GLN A 105 7.31 -8.94 10.92
C GLN A 105 8.21 -9.97 10.26
N VAL A 106 7.69 -10.62 9.23
CA VAL A 106 8.40 -11.62 8.42
C VAL A 106 8.52 -11.09 6.99
N GLU A 107 9.72 -10.70 6.61
CA GLU A 107 10.01 -10.21 5.26
C GLU A 107 10.38 -11.42 4.38
N PHE A 108 9.48 -11.75 3.45
CA PHE A 108 9.70 -12.82 2.45
C PHE A 108 10.64 -12.34 1.35
N TRP A 109 10.45 -11.09 0.91
CA TRP A 109 11.43 -10.33 0.17
C TRP A 109 11.21 -8.83 0.39
N GLY A 110 12.23 -8.02 0.12
CA GLY A 110 12.24 -6.58 0.34
C GLY A 110 13.67 -6.03 0.37
N GLU A 111 13.86 -4.94 1.12
CA GLU A 111 15.14 -4.25 1.29
C GLU A 111 16.25 -5.16 1.82
N ARG A 112 15.92 -6.07 2.75
CA ARG A 112 16.90 -6.91 3.46
C ARG A 112 16.91 -8.36 2.98
N MET A 113 15.85 -8.80 2.30
CA MET A 113 15.74 -10.14 1.73
C MET A 113 15.49 -10.05 0.23
N PRO A 114 16.47 -10.36 -0.63
CA PRO A 114 16.26 -10.33 -2.08
C PRO A 114 15.22 -11.36 -2.53
N VAL A 115 14.37 -10.98 -3.48
CA VAL A 115 13.35 -11.88 -4.06
C VAL A 115 13.97 -13.10 -4.74
N ALA A 116 15.19 -12.95 -5.29
CA ALA A 116 15.99 -14.02 -5.88
C ALA A 116 16.14 -15.23 -4.93
N THR A 117 16.34 -14.99 -3.63
CA THR A 117 16.52 -16.05 -2.62
C THR A 117 15.30 -16.98 -2.57
N LEU A 118 14.10 -16.41 -2.62
CA LEU A 118 12.86 -17.17 -2.62
C LEU A 118 12.59 -17.79 -4.00
N ALA A 119 12.86 -17.06 -5.08
CA ALA A 119 12.69 -17.51 -6.46
C ALA A 119 13.53 -18.76 -6.78
N GLU A 120 14.83 -18.71 -6.46
CA GLU A 120 15.76 -19.83 -6.64
C GLU A 120 15.31 -21.06 -5.86
N LYS A 121 14.94 -20.88 -4.58
CA LYS A 121 14.51 -21.99 -3.75
C LYS A 121 13.20 -22.61 -4.22
N ALA A 122 12.24 -21.79 -4.63
CA ALA A 122 10.94 -22.23 -5.11
C ALA A 122 10.99 -22.77 -6.55
N GLY A 123 12.08 -22.53 -7.29
CA GLY A 123 12.24 -22.94 -8.68
C GLY A 123 11.32 -22.17 -9.63
N VAL A 124 11.04 -20.89 -9.34
CA VAL A 124 10.17 -20.03 -10.15
C VAL A 124 10.88 -18.74 -10.56
N PRO A 125 10.55 -18.13 -11.71
CA PRO A 125 11.09 -16.83 -12.08
C PRO A 125 10.69 -15.73 -11.07
N GLU A 126 11.58 -14.77 -10.80
CA GLU A 126 11.28 -13.63 -9.90
C GLU A 126 10.02 -12.86 -10.33
N VAL A 127 9.84 -12.69 -11.64
CA VAL A 127 8.65 -12.02 -12.20
C VAL A 127 7.36 -12.72 -11.78
N ALA A 128 7.36 -14.04 -11.60
CA ALA A 128 6.16 -14.77 -11.17
C ALA A 128 5.78 -14.44 -9.71
N LEU A 129 6.77 -14.10 -8.87
CA LEU A 129 6.55 -13.70 -7.47
C LEU A 129 6.10 -12.24 -7.37
N THR A 130 6.63 -11.37 -8.23
CA THR A 130 6.42 -9.92 -8.14
C THR A 130 5.24 -9.41 -8.97
N SER A 131 4.52 -10.29 -9.69
CA SER A 131 3.38 -9.90 -10.55
C SER A 131 2.02 -9.91 -9.86
N TYR A 132 1.88 -10.62 -8.74
CA TYR A 132 0.56 -10.94 -8.19
C TYR A 132 0.45 -10.61 -6.71
N VAL A 133 -0.44 -9.67 -6.41
CA VAL A 133 -0.86 -9.37 -5.04
C VAL A 133 -2.13 -10.15 -4.76
N GLY A 134 -2.08 -11.04 -3.76
CA GLY A 134 -3.26 -11.77 -3.30
C GLY A 134 -4.34 -10.81 -2.76
N PRO A 135 -5.64 -11.14 -2.88
CA PRO A 135 -6.74 -10.25 -2.49
C PRO A 135 -6.80 -9.93 -0.99
N ARG A 136 -6.04 -10.66 -0.16
CA ARG A 136 -5.96 -10.46 1.29
C ARG A 136 -4.72 -9.66 1.72
N VAL A 137 -3.89 -9.27 0.76
CA VAL A 137 -2.67 -8.50 0.98
C VAL A 137 -3.00 -7.04 0.82
N GLU A 138 -2.72 -6.25 1.85
CA GLU A 138 -2.78 -4.80 1.80
C GLU A 138 -1.62 -4.31 0.93
N ALA A 139 -1.92 -3.59 -0.15
CA ALA A 139 -0.90 -3.06 -1.04
C ALA A 139 -0.73 -1.55 -0.83
N GLU A 140 0.53 -1.12 -0.92
CA GLU A 140 0.94 0.26 -1.01
C GLU A 140 1.72 0.44 -2.31
N ILE A 141 1.23 1.33 -3.18
CA ILE A 141 2.01 1.76 -4.33
C ILE A 141 2.97 2.86 -3.88
N VAL A 142 4.23 2.76 -4.28
CA VAL A 142 5.27 3.76 -4.02
C VAL A 142 5.72 4.35 -5.36
N ALA A 143 5.66 5.67 -5.48
CA ALA A 143 6.13 6.41 -6.64
C ALA A 143 7.18 7.44 -6.22
N ARG A 144 8.18 7.65 -7.07
CA ARG A 144 9.11 8.75 -6.96
C ARG A 144 8.73 9.79 -8.01
N ILE A 145 8.51 11.02 -7.58
CA ILE A 145 8.02 12.13 -8.40
C ILE A 145 9.10 13.20 -8.37
N GLU A 146 9.77 13.43 -9.50
CA GLU A 146 10.92 14.35 -9.56
C GLU A 146 10.47 15.79 -9.80
N THR A 147 9.40 15.97 -10.57
CA THR A 147 8.95 17.28 -11.04
C THR A 147 7.47 17.55 -10.75
N SER A 148 7.08 18.82 -10.90
CA SER A 148 5.66 19.19 -10.87
C SER A 148 4.87 18.59 -12.05
N GLU A 149 5.51 18.41 -13.22
CA GLU A 149 4.90 17.74 -14.38
C GLU A 149 4.61 16.26 -14.08
N ASP A 150 5.54 15.55 -13.43
CA ASP A 150 5.34 14.17 -12.98
C ASP A 150 4.18 14.06 -11.98
N MET A 151 4.01 15.06 -11.11
CA MET A 151 2.89 15.14 -10.16
C MET A 151 1.55 15.36 -10.88
N GLU A 152 1.51 16.21 -11.91
CA GLU A 152 0.32 16.39 -12.75
C GLU A 152 0.01 15.10 -13.57
N ALA A 153 1.04 14.40 -14.05
CA ALA A 153 0.91 13.11 -14.73
C ALA A 153 0.36 12.01 -13.79
N LEU A 154 0.79 12.01 -12.53
CA LEU A 154 0.21 11.15 -11.50
C LEU A 154 -1.29 11.45 -11.32
N GLY A 155 -1.68 12.72 -11.22
CA GLY A 155 -3.09 13.13 -11.17
C GLY A 155 -3.89 12.66 -12.39
N THR A 156 -3.28 12.72 -13.58
CA THR A 156 -3.87 12.22 -14.83
C THR A 156 -4.15 10.71 -14.78
N ARG A 157 -3.21 9.91 -14.24
CA ARG A 157 -3.41 8.45 -14.07
C ARG A 157 -4.56 8.10 -13.14
N PHE A 158 -4.85 8.93 -12.14
CA PHE A 158 -6.02 8.73 -11.28
C PHE A 158 -7.34 8.96 -12.02
N ALA A 159 -7.37 9.86 -13.01
CA ALA A 159 -8.60 10.23 -13.71
C ALA A 159 -9.28 9.04 -14.41
N SER A 160 -8.50 8.08 -14.92
CA SER A 160 -9.04 6.89 -15.59
C SER A 160 -9.64 5.87 -14.63
N GLU A 161 -9.24 5.90 -13.36
CA GLU A 161 -9.71 4.94 -12.35
C GLU A 161 -10.86 5.49 -11.51
N LEU A 162 -10.95 6.81 -11.29
CA LEU A 162 -11.95 7.42 -10.41
C LEU A 162 -13.37 7.44 -11.01
N ARG A 163 -14.37 7.31 -10.13
CA ARG A 163 -15.81 7.38 -10.44
C ARG A 163 -16.53 8.29 -9.44
N ALA A 164 -17.75 8.70 -9.76
CA ALA A 164 -18.61 9.37 -8.80
C ALA A 164 -18.73 8.54 -7.50
N GLY A 165 -18.56 9.18 -6.35
CA GLY A 165 -18.54 8.55 -5.04
C GLY A 165 -17.18 8.01 -4.59
N ASP A 166 -16.15 8.03 -5.45
CA ASP A 166 -14.77 7.78 -5.05
C ASP A 166 -14.13 9.08 -4.52
N ALA A 167 -13.20 8.91 -3.56
CA ALA A 167 -12.40 10.02 -3.05
C ALA A 167 -10.89 9.79 -3.18
N VAL A 168 -10.13 10.88 -3.28
CA VAL A 168 -8.68 10.92 -3.08
C VAL A 168 -8.39 11.79 -1.86
N VAL A 169 -7.81 11.20 -0.82
CA VAL A 169 -7.42 11.89 0.40
C VAL A 169 -5.92 12.17 0.33
N LEU A 170 -5.56 13.43 0.13
CA LEU A 170 -4.18 13.89 -0.02
C LEU A 170 -3.62 14.33 1.34
N LYS A 171 -2.49 13.74 1.74
CA LYS A 171 -1.74 14.07 2.95
C LYS A 171 -0.32 14.48 2.58
N GLY A 172 0.25 15.39 3.36
CA GLY A 172 1.61 15.89 3.14
C GLY A 172 1.68 17.38 3.44
N GLU A 173 2.87 17.86 3.79
CA GLU A 173 3.13 19.23 4.25
C GLU A 173 2.66 20.33 3.28
N LEU A 174 2.67 21.59 3.72
CA LEU A 174 2.46 22.72 2.81
C LEU A 174 3.52 22.68 1.68
N GLY A 175 3.11 22.95 0.45
CA GLY A 175 3.99 22.81 -0.72
C GLY A 175 4.28 21.37 -1.14
N ALA A 176 3.70 20.34 -0.49
CA ALA A 176 3.90 18.94 -0.87
C ALA A 176 3.32 18.56 -2.25
N GLY A 177 2.63 19.46 -2.96
CA GLY A 177 2.19 19.23 -4.35
C GLY A 177 0.78 18.68 -4.49
N LYS A 178 -0.02 18.77 -3.42
CA LYS A 178 -1.43 18.35 -3.40
C LYS A 178 -2.28 19.08 -4.44
N THR A 179 -2.11 20.40 -4.55
CA THR A 179 -2.79 21.21 -5.57
C THR A 179 -2.33 20.84 -6.98
N THR A 180 -1.02 20.61 -7.17
CA THR A 180 -0.42 20.18 -8.45
C THR A 180 -1.01 18.85 -8.92
N PHE A 181 -1.09 17.86 -8.03
CA PHE A 181 -1.80 16.60 -8.30
C PHE A 181 -3.26 16.86 -8.71
N THR A 182 -3.98 17.69 -7.94
CA THR A 182 -5.40 17.96 -8.19
C THR A 182 -5.64 18.68 -9.52
N ARG A 183 -4.70 19.53 -9.95
CA ARG A 183 -4.71 20.17 -11.27
C ARG A 183 -4.58 19.18 -12.40
N GLY A 184 -3.60 18.26 -12.33
CA GLY A 184 -3.42 17.21 -13.32
C GLY A 184 -4.67 16.33 -13.45
N LEU A 185 -5.24 15.92 -12.31
CA LEU A 185 -6.49 15.18 -12.26
C LEU A 185 -7.66 15.96 -12.90
N GLY A 186 -7.84 17.22 -12.50
CA GLY A 186 -8.91 18.06 -13.04
C GLY A 186 -8.79 18.30 -14.55
N ALA A 187 -7.57 18.54 -15.05
CA ALA A 187 -7.31 18.70 -16.47
C ALA A 187 -7.68 17.43 -17.26
N ALA A 188 -7.27 16.26 -16.76
CA ALA A 188 -7.59 14.96 -17.37
C ALA A 188 -9.08 14.63 -17.37
N LEU A 189 -9.84 15.12 -16.38
CA LEU A 189 -11.29 14.99 -16.33
C LEU A 189 -12.04 16.01 -17.20
N GLY A 190 -11.34 16.99 -17.79
CA GLY A 190 -11.98 18.07 -18.57
C GLY A 190 -12.63 19.14 -17.67
N ALA A 191 -12.07 19.39 -16.49
CA ALA A 191 -12.58 20.40 -15.56
C ALA A 191 -12.66 21.79 -16.22
N ARG A 192 -13.83 22.43 -16.13
CA ARG A 192 -14.04 23.79 -16.64
C ARG A 192 -13.42 24.82 -15.70
N GLY A 193 -12.60 25.70 -16.26
CA GLY A 193 -11.87 26.73 -15.51
C GLY A 193 -10.64 26.18 -14.79
N THR A 194 -9.88 27.06 -14.16
CA THR A 194 -8.62 26.67 -13.49
C THR A 194 -8.91 25.99 -12.16
N VAL A 195 -8.35 24.79 -11.97
CA VAL A 195 -8.30 24.13 -10.66
C VAL A 195 -7.22 24.82 -9.84
N GLN A 196 -7.63 25.40 -8.71
CA GLN A 196 -6.75 26.09 -7.77
C GLN A 196 -7.15 25.68 -6.36
N SER A 197 -6.17 25.66 -5.45
CA SER A 197 -6.43 25.43 -4.03
C SER A 197 -7.60 26.30 -3.56
N PRO A 198 -8.59 25.74 -2.85
CA PRO A 198 -9.72 26.50 -2.34
C PRO A 198 -9.31 27.33 -1.10
N THR A 199 -8.24 28.11 -1.19
CA THR A 199 -7.62 28.84 -0.07
C THR A 199 -8.54 29.89 0.60
N PHE A 200 -9.74 30.14 0.10
CA PHE A 200 -10.72 31.06 0.71
C PHE A 200 -12.12 30.45 0.88
N VAL A 201 -12.33 29.20 0.49
CA VAL A 201 -13.62 28.50 0.55
C VAL A 201 -13.39 27.07 1.02
N ILE A 202 -14.35 26.46 1.71
CA ILE A 202 -14.15 25.10 2.24
C ILE A 202 -14.07 24.06 1.11
N ALA A 203 -14.88 24.25 0.06
CA ALA A 203 -14.93 23.36 -1.09
C ALA A 203 -15.22 24.14 -2.38
N ARG A 204 -14.77 23.60 -3.51
CA ARG A 204 -15.10 24.06 -4.87
C ARG A 204 -15.52 22.87 -5.71
N THR A 205 -16.58 23.07 -6.49
CA THR A 205 -17.02 22.08 -7.48
C THR A 205 -16.65 22.55 -8.88
N HIS A 206 -15.87 21.74 -9.57
CA HIS A 206 -15.54 21.91 -10.98
C HIS A 206 -16.39 20.97 -11.82
N GLN A 207 -17.10 21.53 -12.81
CA GLN A 207 -17.81 20.71 -13.80
C GLN A 207 -16.79 20.05 -14.73
N THR A 208 -16.96 18.77 -15.02
CA THR A 208 -16.07 17.96 -15.86
C THR A 208 -16.87 17.33 -17.01
N ASP A 209 -16.23 16.55 -17.87
CA ASP A 209 -16.93 15.78 -18.91
C ASP A 209 -17.63 14.52 -18.36
N SER A 210 -17.37 14.16 -17.10
CA SER A 210 -17.93 12.99 -16.43
C SER A 210 -18.69 13.37 -15.16
N ALA A 211 -18.17 13.02 -13.98
CA ALA A 211 -18.71 13.42 -12.69
C ALA A 211 -18.04 14.71 -12.19
N PRO A 212 -18.76 15.66 -11.57
CA PRO A 212 -18.17 16.87 -11.01
C PRO A 212 -16.97 16.55 -10.10
N LEU A 213 -15.92 17.35 -10.20
CA LEU A 213 -14.76 17.26 -9.32
C LEU A 213 -14.98 18.20 -8.13
N LEU A 214 -15.19 17.62 -6.96
CA LEU A 214 -15.33 18.34 -5.70
C LEU A 214 -13.96 18.42 -5.01
N HIS A 215 -13.36 19.60 -4.99
CA HIS A 215 -12.07 19.85 -4.35
C HIS A 215 -12.30 20.50 -2.98
N VAL A 216 -11.93 19.80 -1.91
CA VAL A 216 -12.15 20.19 -0.52
C VAL A 216 -10.80 20.48 0.16
N ASP A 217 -10.71 21.59 0.90
CA ASP A 217 -9.60 21.83 1.83
C ASP A 217 -10.09 21.55 3.26
N ALA A 218 -9.78 20.35 3.75
CA ALA A 218 -10.25 19.87 5.04
C ALA A 218 -9.41 20.37 6.22
N TYR A 219 -8.25 21.01 5.99
CA TYR A 219 -7.47 21.62 7.06
C TYR A 219 -8.29 22.64 7.86
N ARG A 220 -9.24 23.31 7.19
CA ARG A 220 -10.09 24.36 7.77
C ARG A 220 -11.31 23.85 8.51
N LEU A 221 -11.64 22.57 8.37
CA LEU A 221 -12.80 21.99 9.04
C LEU A 221 -12.52 21.67 10.51
N GLY A 222 -11.24 21.55 10.91
CA GLY A 222 -10.88 21.07 12.24
C GLY A 222 -11.35 19.63 12.48
N GLU A 223 -11.14 19.10 13.68
CA GLU A 223 -11.59 17.74 14.03
C GLU A 223 -13.12 17.65 14.22
N GLU A 224 -13.79 18.76 14.52
CA GLU A 224 -15.23 18.82 14.80
C GLU A 224 -16.07 19.20 13.56
N GLY A 225 -15.47 19.67 12.47
CA GLY A 225 -16.17 20.02 11.24
C GLY A 225 -16.53 18.77 10.43
N LEU A 226 -17.76 18.30 10.60
CA LEU A 226 -18.29 17.19 9.80
C LEU A 226 -18.56 17.65 8.37
N ILE A 227 -17.90 16.99 7.42
CA ILE A 227 -18.14 17.20 5.98
C ILE A 227 -19.59 16.87 5.61
N GLY A 228 -20.26 16.01 6.39
CA GLY A 228 -21.69 15.74 6.22
C GLY A 228 -22.63 16.90 6.54
N ASP A 229 -22.16 17.94 7.26
CA ASP A 229 -22.95 19.16 7.53
C ASP A 229 -22.84 20.19 6.41
N LEU A 230 -21.86 20.01 5.53
CA LEU A 230 -21.74 20.77 4.30
C LEU A 230 -22.62 20.07 3.28
N ASP A 231 -23.66 20.73 2.76
CA ASP A 231 -24.58 20.22 1.73
C ASP A 231 -23.84 19.94 0.41
N LEU A 232 -22.98 18.91 0.40
CA LEU A 232 -22.07 18.52 -0.65
C LEU A 232 -22.52 17.19 -1.24
N ASP A 233 -22.65 17.15 -2.56
CA ASP A 233 -22.99 15.92 -3.29
C ASP A 233 -21.74 15.02 -3.45
N LEU A 234 -21.32 14.38 -2.36
CA LEU A 234 -20.20 13.45 -2.34
C LEU A 234 -20.45 12.21 -3.21
N ALA A 235 -21.69 11.73 -3.24
CA ALA A 235 -22.06 10.52 -3.98
C ALA A 235 -22.09 10.74 -5.50
N GLY A 236 -22.49 11.94 -5.94
CA GLY A 236 -22.50 12.33 -7.35
C GLY A 236 -21.17 12.87 -7.89
N SER A 237 -20.19 13.12 -7.02
CA SER A 237 -18.92 13.77 -7.39
C SER A 237 -17.71 12.84 -7.22
N ILE A 238 -16.65 13.13 -7.97
CA ILE A 238 -15.29 12.67 -7.62
C ILE A 238 -14.75 13.66 -6.60
N THR A 239 -14.36 13.18 -5.42
CA THR A 239 -13.92 14.07 -4.33
C THR A 239 -12.40 14.04 -4.19
N VAL A 240 -11.75 15.20 -4.18
CA VAL A 240 -10.36 15.35 -3.79
C VAL A 240 -10.31 16.18 -2.53
N ALA A 241 -9.73 15.64 -1.47
CA ALA A 241 -9.62 16.33 -0.21
C ALA A 241 -8.19 16.45 0.25
N GLU A 242 -7.76 17.69 0.40
CA GLU A 242 -6.51 18.01 1.04
C GLU A 242 -6.69 17.91 2.56
N TRP A 243 -5.79 17.17 3.22
CA TRP A 243 -5.72 17.03 4.69
C TRP A 243 -6.91 16.31 5.36
N GLY A 244 -7.72 15.60 4.58
CA GLY A 244 -9.05 15.11 4.98
C GLY A 244 -9.11 13.82 5.79
N ALA A 245 -8.42 13.72 6.93
CA ALA A 245 -8.69 12.63 7.88
C ALA A 245 -10.19 12.43 8.22
N PRO A 246 -11.02 13.50 8.35
CA PRO A 246 -12.46 13.37 8.59
C PRO A 246 -13.28 12.76 7.44
N LEU A 247 -12.80 12.86 6.18
CA LEU A 247 -13.55 12.40 4.99
C LEU A 247 -13.59 10.88 4.85
N THR A 248 -12.63 10.18 5.46
CA THR A 248 -12.53 8.71 5.46
C THR A 248 -13.75 8.03 6.09
N HIS A 249 -14.50 8.72 6.96
CA HIS A 249 -15.73 8.19 7.56
C HIS A 249 -16.98 8.41 6.70
N ALA A 250 -16.91 9.33 5.73
CA ALA A 250 -18.04 9.71 4.89
C ALA A 250 -18.06 9.00 3.53
N MET A 251 -16.96 8.37 3.12
CA MET A 251 -16.81 7.77 1.80
C MET A 251 -16.56 6.25 1.87
N PRO A 252 -17.25 5.42 1.07
CA PRO A 252 -17.09 3.97 1.11
C PRO A 252 -15.81 3.49 0.42
N HIS A 253 -15.28 4.29 -0.52
CA HIS A 253 -14.11 3.99 -1.33
C HIS A 253 -13.23 5.24 -1.41
N TRP A 254 -11.96 5.12 -1.02
CA TRP A 254 -11.00 6.20 -1.24
C TRP A 254 -9.60 5.69 -1.52
N PHE A 255 -8.81 6.53 -2.17
CA PHE A 255 -7.37 6.40 -2.26
C PHE A 255 -6.74 7.29 -1.18
N ASP A 256 -5.92 6.70 -0.33
CA ASP A 256 -5.12 7.41 0.67
C ASP A 256 -3.75 7.71 0.05
N VAL A 257 -3.47 8.99 -0.21
CA VAL A 257 -2.26 9.44 -0.92
C VAL A 257 -1.43 10.30 0.02
N SER A 258 -0.27 9.79 0.41
CA SER A 258 0.69 10.48 1.27
C SER A 258 1.87 10.97 0.44
N ILE A 259 2.17 12.26 0.51
CA ILE A 259 3.23 12.92 -0.25
C ILE A 259 4.28 13.46 0.72
N GLU A 260 5.49 12.92 0.62
CA GLU A 260 6.64 13.31 1.44
C GLU A 260 7.72 13.93 0.55
N ARG A 261 8.19 15.12 0.92
CA ARG A 261 9.34 15.76 0.25
C ARG A 261 10.63 15.06 0.69
N ALA A 262 11.61 14.97 -0.19
CA ALA A 262 12.94 14.50 0.18
C ALA A 262 13.53 15.45 1.24
N SER A 263 14.09 14.88 2.32
CA SER A 263 14.73 15.67 3.37
C SER A 263 16.00 16.36 2.83
N GLY A 264 16.05 17.70 2.96
CA GLY A 264 17.22 18.51 2.57
C GLY A 264 17.12 19.23 1.23
N ALA A 265 15.97 19.17 0.54
CA ALA A 265 15.75 19.98 -0.65
C ALA A 265 15.64 21.48 -0.29
N SER A 266 16.50 22.28 -0.91
CA SER A 266 16.71 23.69 -0.61
C SER A 266 15.72 24.64 -1.32
N ALA A 267 14.51 24.17 -1.62
CA ALA A 267 13.51 24.98 -2.29
C ALA A 267 12.66 25.77 -1.28
N ASP A 268 12.37 27.03 -1.60
CA ASP A 268 11.38 27.83 -0.87
C ASP A 268 10.07 27.03 -0.78
N PRO A 269 9.50 26.78 0.40
CA PRO A 269 8.24 26.03 0.55
C PRO A 269 7.05 26.66 -0.20
N LEU A 270 7.18 27.92 -0.62
CA LEU A 270 6.19 28.68 -1.37
C LEU A 270 6.39 28.63 -2.90
N ASP A 271 7.49 28.05 -3.38
CA ASP A 271 7.73 27.85 -4.81
C ASP A 271 7.17 26.49 -5.24
N ASP A 272 5.89 26.50 -5.64
CA ASP A 272 5.18 25.31 -6.13
C ASP A 272 5.74 24.78 -7.48
N GLU A 273 6.63 25.54 -8.15
CA GLU A 273 7.26 25.17 -9.42
C GLU A 273 8.68 24.60 -9.25
N ALA A 274 9.24 24.61 -8.03
CA ALA A 274 10.54 24.01 -7.79
C ALA A 274 10.47 22.47 -7.90
N ASP A 275 11.30 21.92 -8.80
CA ASP A 275 11.55 20.48 -8.94
C ASP A 275 12.26 19.96 -7.69
N ASP A 276 11.44 19.55 -6.73
CA ASP A 276 11.87 18.92 -5.48
C ASP A 276 11.33 17.48 -5.46
N PRO A 277 12.24 16.47 -5.44
CA PRO A 277 11.86 15.07 -5.43
C PRO A 277 10.95 14.71 -4.26
N ARG A 278 9.85 14.01 -4.57
CA ARG A 278 8.84 13.57 -3.61
C ARG A 278 8.68 12.06 -3.68
N THR A 279 8.45 11.46 -2.52
CA THR A 279 7.93 10.09 -2.45
C THR A 279 6.43 10.15 -2.24
N VAL A 280 5.67 9.53 -3.14
CA VAL A 280 4.22 9.39 -3.01
C VAL A 280 3.89 7.95 -2.67
N ARG A 281 3.10 7.76 -1.62
CA ARG A 281 2.57 6.45 -1.19
C ARG A 281 1.06 6.43 -1.34
N ILE A 282 0.53 5.42 -2.01
CA ILE A 282 -0.89 5.30 -2.34
C ILE A 282 -1.42 3.99 -1.77
N ARG A 283 -2.48 4.06 -0.97
CA ARG A 283 -3.17 2.89 -0.41
C ARG A 283 -4.65 2.92 -0.74
N ALA A 284 -5.27 1.75 -0.76
CA ALA A 284 -6.71 1.62 -0.83
C ALA A 284 -7.32 1.83 0.57
N GLY A 285 -8.41 2.59 0.62
CA GLY A 285 -9.15 2.88 1.83
C GLY A 285 -10.61 2.43 1.75
N GLY A 286 -11.19 2.14 2.90
CA GLY A 286 -12.56 1.66 3.03
C GLY A 286 -12.72 0.28 2.39
N SER A 287 -13.65 0.17 1.45
CA SER A 287 -13.93 -1.05 0.70
C SER A 287 -13.40 -1.01 -0.74
N LEU A 288 -12.50 -0.07 -1.06
CA LEU A 288 -11.86 0.01 -2.38
C LEU A 288 -11.05 -1.28 -2.64
N PRO A 289 -11.34 -2.04 -3.72
CA PRO A 289 -10.60 -3.26 -4.02
C PRO A 289 -9.13 -2.98 -4.36
N VAL A 290 -8.21 -3.80 -3.87
CA VAL A 290 -6.77 -3.68 -4.19
C VAL A 290 -6.50 -3.72 -5.69
N GLN A 291 -7.31 -4.42 -6.48
CA GLN A 291 -7.16 -4.45 -7.94
C GLN A 291 -7.43 -3.10 -8.60
N ARG A 292 -8.30 -2.25 -8.02
CA ARG A 292 -8.49 -0.86 -8.49
C ARG A 292 -7.23 -0.02 -8.20
N LEU A 293 -6.62 -0.22 -7.03
CA LEU A 293 -5.35 0.42 -6.68
C LEU A 293 -4.26 0.05 -7.69
N LEU A 294 -4.07 -1.24 -7.97
CA LEU A 294 -2.99 -1.73 -8.83
C LEU A 294 -3.11 -1.29 -10.30
N ARG A 295 -4.30 -0.91 -10.79
CA ARG A 295 -4.48 -0.34 -12.13
C ARG A 295 -3.86 1.04 -12.31
N LEU A 296 -3.48 1.72 -11.23
CA LEU A 296 -2.70 2.95 -11.30
C LEU A 296 -1.26 2.71 -11.78
N THR A 297 -0.79 1.45 -11.75
CA THR A 297 0.55 1.08 -12.21
C THR A 297 0.54 0.64 -13.67
N ASP A 298 1.64 0.86 -14.40
CA ASP A 298 1.71 0.47 -15.82
C ASP A 298 1.71 -1.06 -16.02
N GLY A 299 1.95 -1.85 -14.96
CA GLY A 299 1.91 -3.31 -14.98
C GLY A 299 0.51 -3.94 -15.01
N GLY A 300 -0.56 -3.14 -14.91
CA GLY A 300 -1.94 -3.63 -14.86
C GLY A 300 -2.59 -3.96 -16.22
N ASN A 301 -1.89 -3.73 -17.33
CA ASN A 301 -2.47 -3.75 -18.68
C ASN A 301 -1.60 -4.42 -19.76
N SER A 302 -0.92 -5.52 -19.41
CA SER A 302 -0.23 -6.39 -20.38
C SER A 302 -0.52 -7.87 -20.14
#